data_AF-A0AAU5JHD3-F1
#
_entry.id   AF-A0AAU5JHD3-F1
#
_cell.length_a   1.000
_cell.length_b   1.000
_cell.length_c   1.000
_cell.angle_alpha   90.00
_cell.angle_beta   90.00
_cell.angle_gamma   90.00
#
_symmetry.space_group_name_H-M   'P 1'
#
loop_
_entity.id
_entity.type
_entity.pdbx_description
1 polymer ?
#
loop_
_entity_poly.entity_id
_entity_poly.type
_entity_poly.pdbx_seq_one_letter_code
_entity_poly.pdbx_strand_id
1 'polypeptide(L)'
;MWGEVTGADGFHVMAYDVPSQLPWSQGENPFFVSVRGDDAEEISALWGRLAEGSAIVSPLEPAQWAPLYGMLTDRFGVTWVLDVAAPYNG
;
A
#
# COMPACT_ATOMS: atom_id res chain seq x y z
N MET A 1 2.08 8.17 20.21
CA MET A 1 2.20 9.21 19.17
C MET A 1 1.58 8.63 17.92
N TRP A 2 0.89 9.42 17.09
CA TRP A 2 0.34 8.92 15.81
C TRP A 2 0.82 9.81 14.66
N GLY A 3 0.91 9.20 13.48
CA GLY A 3 1.08 9.90 12.20
C GLY A 3 -0.23 9.86 11.43
N GLU A 4 -0.44 10.87 10.59
CA GLU A 4 -1.63 10.99 9.74
C GLU A 4 -1.24 11.50 8.36
N VAL A 5 -1.84 10.90 7.32
CA VAL A 5 -1.77 11.37 5.93
C VAL A 5 -3.18 11.71 5.48
N THR A 6 -3.37 12.89 4.91
CA THR A 6 -4.65 13.40 4.43
C THR A 6 -4.64 13.58 2.92
N GLY A 7 -5.59 12.97 2.22
CA GLY A 7 -5.87 13.21 0.81
C GLY A 7 -6.68 14.50 0.62
N ALA A 8 -6.54 15.13 -0.55
CA ALA A 8 -7.27 16.36 -0.89
C ALA A 8 -8.79 16.15 -1.02
N ASP A 9 -9.21 14.91 -1.25
CA ASP A 9 -10.59 14.43 -1.29
C ASP A 9 -11.17 14.15 0.11
N GLY A 10 -10.37 14.36 1.17
CA GLY A 10 -10.77 14.10 2.55
C GLY A 10 -10.60 12.64 2.99
N PHE A 11 -9.81 11.82 2.27
CA PHE A 11 -9.37 10.53 2.80
C PHE A 11 -8.28 10.71 3.86
N HIS A 12 -8.28 9.89 4.91
CA HIS A 12 -7.30 9.94 5.99
C HIS A 12 -6.74 8.55 6.28
N VAL A 13 -5.41 8.43 6.34
CA VAL A 13 -4.73 7.25 6.91
C VAL A 13 -4.03 7.68 8.18
N MET A 14 -4.40 7.08 9.29
CA MET A 14 -3.70 7.25 10.57
C MET A 14 -3.00 5.96 10.96
N ALA A 15 -1.79 6.10 11.51
CA ALA A 15 -1.05 5.01 12.10
C ALA A 15 -0.57 5.42 13.49
N TYR A 16 -0.64 4.50 14.45
CA TYR A 16 -0.21 4.75 15.82
C TYR A 16 0.61 3.57 16.35
N ASP A 17 1.62 3.88 17.16
CA ASP A 17 2.44 2.85 17.78
C ASP A 17 1.67 2.14 18.89
N VAL A 18 1.92 0.83 19.06
CA VAL A 18 1.48 0.10 20.25
C VAL A 18 2.17 0.72 21.47
N PRO A 19 1.43 1.20 22.49
CA PRO A 19 2.01 1.74 23.70
C PRO A 19 3.00 0.76 24.34
N SER A 20 4.14 1.25 24.82
CA SER A 20 5.24 0.41 25.34
C SER A 20 4.89 -0.49 26.53
N GLN A 21 3.75 -0.22 27.18
CA GLN A 21 3.22 -1.00 28.30
C GLN A 21 2.40 -2.22 27.86
N LEU A 22 2.10 -2.33 26.56
CA LEU A 22 1.33 -3.43 25.99
C LEU A 22 2.26 -4.38 25.23
N PRO A 23 1.99 -5.70 25.26
CA PRO A 23 2.71 -6.64 24.41
C PRO A 23 2.43 -6.34 22.93
N TRP A 24 3.49 -6.28 22.12
CA TRP A 24 3.39 -6.14 20.67
C TRP A 24 3.33 -7.52 20.00
N SER A 25 2.31 -7.74 19.17
CA SER A 25 2.16 -8.94 18.35
C SER A 25 1.63 -8.54 16.98
N GLN A 26 2.46 -8.67 15.93
CA GLN A 26 2.05 -8.42 14.55
C GLN A 26 1.16 -9.54 13.99
N GLY A 27 1.33 -10.79 14.41
CA GLY A 27 0.67 -11.94 13.74
C GLY A 27 1.22 -12.20 12.33
N GLU A 28 0.52 -13.03 11.55
CA GLU A 28 0.85 -13.31 10.14
C GLU A 28 -0.03 -12.43 9.22
N ASN A 29 0.59 -11.73 8.27
CA ASN A 29 -0.07 -10.79 7.35
C ASN A 29 -0.95 -9.72 8.06
N PRO A 30 -0.38 -8.92 8.98
CA PRO A 30 -1.14 -8.06 9.91
C PRO A 30 -2.08 -7.07 9.24
N PHE A 31 -1.63 -6.46 8.13
CA PHE A 31 -2.31 -5.31 7.56
C PHE A 31 -1.99 -5.17 6.08
N PHE A 32 -3.05 -5.06 5.27
CA PHE A 32 -2.96 -4.77 3.84
C PHE A 32 -3.53 -3.40 3.55
N VAL A 33 -2.82 -2.62 2.73
CA VAL A 33 -3.29 -1.33 2.23
C VAL A 33 -3.31 -1.38 0.71
N SER A 34 -4.48 -1.14 0.12
CA SER A 34 -4.62 -1.03 -1.34
C SER A 34 -4.64 0.44 -1.73
N VAL A 35 -3.76 0.81 -2.66
CA VAL A 35 -3.69 2.13 -3.29
C VAL A 35 -4.03 1.95 -4.76
N ARG A 36 -5.12 2.59 -5.18
CA ARG A 36 -5.58 2.55 -6.57
C ARG A 36 -5.50 3.94 -7.18
N GLY A 37 -4.97 4.00 -8.38
CA GLY A 37 -4.91 5.21 -9.19
C GLY A 37 -5.56 4.99 -10.54
N ASP A 38 -5.94 6.08 -11.20
CA ASP A 38 -6.47 6.03 -12.57
C ASP A 38 -5.34 6.10 -13.62
N ASP A 39 -4.12 6.39 -13.18
CA ASP A 39 -2.95 6.62 -14.03
C ASP A 39 -1.77 5.70 -13.68
N ALA A 40 -1.15 5.15 -14.73
CA ALA A 40 -0.01 4.25 -14.61
C ALA A 40 1.28 4.98 -14.21
N GLU A 41 1.44 6.24 -14.61
CA GLU A 41 2.61 7.04 -14.24
C GLU A 41 2.59 7.36 -12.74
N GLU A 42 1.44 7.79 -12.21
CA GLU A 42 1.23 7.98 -10.77
C GLU A 42 1.54 6.72 -9.96
N ILE A 43 0.96 5.58 -10.33
CA ILE A 43 1.18 4.30 -9.62
C ILE A 43 2.66 3.88 -9.70
N SER A 44 3.31 4.04 -10.84
CA SER A 44 4.74 3.71 -10.99
C SER A 44 5.63 4.61 -10.14
N ALA A 45 5.31 5.90 -10.02
CA ALA A 45 6.04 6.84 -9.17
C ALA A 45 5.88 6.51 -7.67
N LEU A 46 4.67 6.19 -7.23
CA LEU A 46 4.42 5.74 -5.86
C LEU A 46 5.11 4.41 -5.55
N TRP A 47 5.05 3.45 -6.48
CA TRP A 47 5.74 2.17 -6.39
C TRP A 47 7.25 2.35 -6.20
N GLY A 48 7.89 3.20 -7.01
CA GLY A 48 9.33 3.44 -6.91
C GLY A 48 9.74 3.90 -5.49
N ARG A 49 8.96 4.80 -4.91
CA ARG A 49 9.20 5.30 -3.54
C ARG A 49 8.93 4.24 -2.47
N LEU A 50 7.88 3.45 -2.63
CA LEU A 50 7.51 2.40 -1.68
C LEU A 50 8.41 1.18 -1.76
N ALA A 51 8.98 0.88 -2.93
CA ALA A 51 9.87 -0.26 -3.13
C ALA A 51 11.21 -0.11 -2.39
N GLU A 52 11.64 1.12 -2.07
CA GLU A 52 12.89 1.39 -1.38
C GLU A 52 12.95 0.80 0.04
N GLY A 53 13.66 -0.32 0.19
CA GLY A 53 13.80 -1.02 1.46
C GLY A 53 12.60 -1.89 1.84
N SER A 54 11.73 -2.17 0.86
CA SER A 54 10.60 -3.10 0.98
C SER A 54 10.95 -4.45 0.36
N ALA A 55 10.27 -5.50 0.82
CA ALA A 55 10.31 -6.81 0.20
C ALA A 55 9.26 -6.88 -0.91
N ILE A 56 9.67 -7.10 -2.16
CA ILE A 56 8.74 -7.30 -3.26
C ILE A 56 8.09 -8.67 -3.12
N VAL A 57 6.75 -8.70 -3.04
CA VAL A 57 5.95 -9.93 -3.02
C VAL A 57 5.47 -10.30 -4.42
N SER A 58 5.04 -9.30 -5.19
CA SER A 58 4.73 -9.38 -6.61
C SER A 58 5.27 -8.13 -7.30
N PRO A 59 6.12 -8.23 -8.33
CA PRO A 59 6.58 -7.07 -9.10
C PRO A 59 5.41 -6.27 -9.65
N LEU A 60 5.60 -4.96 -9.86
CA LEU A 60 4.63 -4.12 -10.55
C LEU A 60 4.65 -4.45 -12.04
N GLU A 61 3.60 -5.13 -12.51
CA GLU A 61 3.47 -5.58 -13.90
C GLU A 61 2.00 -5.63 -14.33
N PRO A 62 1.71 -5.71 -15.65
CA PRO A 62 0.34 -5.88 -16.12
C PRO A 62 -0.28 -7.19 -15.62
N ALA A 63 -1.52 -7.12 -15.14
CA ALA A 63 -2.29 -8.27 -14.69
C ALA A 63 -3.57 -8.45 -15.50
N GLN A 64 -4.16 -9.64 -15.45
CA GLN A 64 -5.41 -9.93 -16.20
C GLN A 64 -6.60 -9.04 -15.77
N TRP A 65 -6.56 -8.46 -14.57
CA TRP A 65 -7.65 -7.65 -13.98
C TRP A 65 -7.30 -6.16 -13.85
N ALA A 66 -6.06 -5.75 -14.15
CA ALA A 66 -5.60 -4.37 -13.99
C ALA A 66 -4.47 -4.04 -14.97
N PRO A 67 -4.43 -2.83 -15.56
CA PRO A 67 -3.33 -2.39 -16.42
C PRO A 67 -1.95 -2.50 -15.74
N LEU A 68 -1.87 -2.25 -14.44
CA LEU A 68 -0.72 -2.53 -13.59
C LEU A 68 -1.20 -3.04 -12.24
N TYR A 69 -0.44 -3.97 -11.66
CA TYR A 69 -0.66 -4.54 -10.34
C TYR A 69 0.69 -4.92 -9.73
N GLY A 70 0.87 -4.63 -8.44
CA GLY A 70 2.06 -5.00 -7.69
C GLY A 70 1.78 -5.13 -6.20
N MET A 71 2.64 -5.87 -5.51
CA MET A 71 2.54 -6.07 -4.07
C MET A 71 3.92 -6.08 -3.41
N LEU A 72 4.05 -5.36 -2.30
CA LEU A 72 5.29 -5.31 -1.52
C LEU A 72 4.97 -5.24 -0.03
N THR A 73 5.90 -5.67 0.82
CA THR A 73 5.82 -5.46 2.27
C THR A 73 6.90 -4.48 2.69
N ASP A 74 6.51 -3.39 3.33
CA ASP A 74 7.45 -2.37 3.78
C ASP A 74 8.24 -2.78 5.03
N ARG A 75 9.22 -1.97 5.41
CA ARG A 75 10.08 -2.21 6.58
C ARG A 75 9.34 -2.22 7.92
N PHE A 76 8.10 -1.74 7.96
CA PHE A 76 7.24 -1.72 9.14
C PHE A 76 6.28 -2.91 9.18
N GLY A 77 6.29 -3.76 8.15
CA GLY A 77 5.44 -4.96 8.06
C GLY A 77 4.07 -4.71 7.45
N VAL A 78 3.83 -3.55 6.81
CA VAL A 78 2.59 -3.30 6.07
C VAL A 78 2.72 -3.86 4.67
N THR A 79 1.74 -4.65 4.23
CA THR A 79 1.68 -5.14 2.86
C THR A 79 0.87 -4.17 1.99
N TRP A 80 1.53 -3.56 1.03
CA TRP A 80 0.94 -2.61 0.09
C TRP A 80 0.58 -3.32 -1.21
N VAL A 81 -0.63 -3.06 -1.70
CA VAL A 81 -1.10 -3.46 -3.03
C VAL A 81 -1.30 -2.17 -3.84
N LEU A 82 -0.58 -2.04 -4.94
CA LEU A 82 -0.72 -0.90 -5.85
C LEU A 82 -1.29 -1.41 -7.17
N ASP A 83 -2.37 -0.79 -7.63
CA ASP A 83 -2.97 -1.14 -8.91
C ASP A 83 -3.54 0.08 -9.65
N VAL A 84 -3.58 -0.01 -10.98
CA VAL A 84 -4.31 0.95 -11.82
C VAL A 84 -5.73 0.43 -11.98
N ALA A 85 -6.71 1.26 -11.67
CA ALA A 85 -8.11 0.89 -11.75
C ALA A 85 -8.49 0.56 -13.21
N ALA A 86 -8.90 -0.69 -13.46
CA ALA A 86 -9.59 -1.03 -14.68
C ALA A 86 -11.04 -0.51 -14.58
N PRO A 87 -11.63 0.07 -15.65
CA PRO A 87 -13.04 0.41 -15.65
C PRO A 87 -13.88 -0.83 -15.36
N TYR A 88 -14.73 -0.74 -14.33
CA TYR A 88 -15.67 -1.81 -13.99
C TYR A 88 -16.77 -1.85 -15.06
N ASN A 89 -16.57 -2.67 -16.08
CA ASN A 89 -17.58 -2.97 -17.09
C ASN A 89 -18.55 -4.02 -16.52
N GLY A 90 -19.46 -3.56 -15.67
CA GLY A 90 -20.58 -4.37 -15.19
C GLY A 90 -21.46 -4.91 -16.31
#